data_AF-A0A7W1BAE5-F1
#
_entry.id   AF-A0A7W1BAE5-F1
#
_cell.length_a   1.000
_cell.length_b   1.000
_cell.length_c   1.000
_cell.angle_alpha   90.00
_cell.angle_beta   90.00
_cell.angle_gamma   90.00
#
_symmetry.space_group_name_H-M   'P 1'
#
loop_
_entity.id
_entity.type
_entity.pdbx_description
1 polymer ?
#
loop_
_entity_poly.entity_id
_entity_poly.type
_entity_poly.pdbx_seq_one_letter_code
_entity_poly.pdbx_strand_id
1 'polypeptide(L)'
;GIVRHEDHAEVEPWIRLWYLWTSAGFLRSYLETASGATFVPSSEVELRVLSNALLLEKALYELQYEANNRPEWLKIPIQGIVQFLEAAD
;
A
#
# COMPACT_ATOMS: atom_id res chain seq x y z
N GLY A 1 -11.05 21.70 0.74
CA GLY A 1 -12.48 21.64 1.05
C GLY A 1 -12.71 20.48 2.00
N ILE A 2 -13.55 20.64 3.01
CA ILE A 2 -13.89 19.58 3.96
C ILE A 2 -14.82 18.61 3.21
N VAL A 3 -14.33 17.40 2.92
CA VAL A 3 -15.13 16.31 2.33
C VAL A 3 -16.21 15.95 3.33
N ARG A 4 -17.48 16.02 2.95
CA ARG A 4 -18.60 15.62 3.80
C ARG A 4 -18.71 14.10 3.79
N HIS A 5 -19.26 13.51 4.85
CA HIS A 5 -19.39 12.05 4.95
C HIS A 5 -20.24 11.43 3.82
N GLU A 6 -21.13 12.20 3.24
CA GLU A 6 -21.97 11.82 2.09
C GLU A 6 -21.21 11.81 0.75
N ASP A 7 -20.04 12.45 0.67
CA ASP A 7 -19.19 12.48 -0.53
C ASP A 7 -18.27 11.24 -0.64
N HIS A 8 -18.20 10.38 0.39
CA HIS A 8 -17.24 9.28 0.45
C HIS A 8 -17.39 8.29 -0.72
N ALA A 9 -18.62 7.95 -1.11
CA ALA A 9 -18.87 7.00 -2.20
C ALA A 9 -18.49 7.59 -3.57
N GLU A 10 -18.65 8.91 -3.75
CA GLU A 10 -18.32 9.59 -5.01
C GLU A 10 -16.81 9.81 -5.16
N VAL A 11 -16.10 9.94 -4.05
CA VAL A 11 -14.64 10.20 -4.03
C VAL A 11 -13.81 8.90 -4.00
N GLU A 12 -14.39 7.77 -3.59
CA GLU A 12 -13.69 6.48 -3.50
C GLU A 12 -13.00 6.05 -4.82
N PRO A 13 -13.61 6.16 -6.02
CA PRO A 13 -12.92 5.84 -7.27
C PRO A 13 -11.71 6.75 -7.52
N TRP A 14 -11.80 8.03 -7.15
CA TRP A 14 -10.72 9.00 -7.31
C TRP A 14 -9.59 8.76 -6.32
N ILE A 15 -9.90 8.34 -5.09
CA ILE A 15 -8.89 7.91 -4.10
C ILE A 15 -8.13 6.70 -4.62
N ARG A 16 -8.83 5.69 -5.15
CA ARG A 16 -8.19 4.50 -5.74
C ARG A 16 -7.31 4.87 -6.93
N LEU A 17 -7.81 5.72 -7.82
CA LEU A 17 -7.05 6.19 -8.97
C LEU A 17 -5.78 6.91 -8.52
N TRP A 18 -5.90 7.86 -7.58
CA TRP A 18 -4.77 8.59 -7.04
C TRP A 18 -3.75 7.67 -6.35
N TYR A 19 -4.22 6.72 -5.56
CA TYR A 19 -3.38 5.74 -4.87
C TYR A 19 -2.57 4.90 -5.86
N LEU A 20 -3.22 4.34 -6.89
CA LEU A 20 -2.57 3.50 -7.89
C LEU A 20 -1.54 4.29 -8.71
N TRP A 21 -1.90 5.47 -9.21
CA TRP A 21 -1.00 6.28 -10.01
C TRP A 21 0.20 6.81 -9.23
N THR A 22 -0.02 7.22 -7.98
CA THR A 22 1.07 7.71 -7.13
C THR A 22 2.02 6.58 -6.76
N SER A 23 1.48 5.41 -6.39
CA SER A 23 2.27 4.23 -6.05
C SER A 23 3.07 3.71 -7.25
N ALA A 24 2.45 3.62 -8.42
CA ALA A 24 3.12 3.20 -9.64
C ALA A 24 4.20 4.20 -10.08
N GLY A 25 3.91 5.50 -10.00
CA GLY A 25 4.87 6.56 -10.31
C GLY A 25 6.09 6.51 -9.40
N PHE A 26 5.87 6.39 -8.08
CA PHE A 26 6.95 6.22 -7.11
C PHE A 26 7.78 4.96 -7.38
N LEU A 27 7.13 3.79 -7.49
CA LEU A 27 7.82 2.52 -7.64
C LEU A 27 8.66 2.47 -8.93
N ARG A 28 8.10 2.96 -10.04
CA ARG A 28 8.82 3.02 -11.32
C ARG A 28 10.07 3.88 -11.18
N SER A 29 9.94 5.13 -10.72
CA SER A 29 11.09 6.03 -10.61
C SER A 29 12.10 5.58 -9.58
N TYR A 30 11.66 4.94 -8.49
CA TYR A 30 12.55 4.32 -7.51
C TYR A 30 13.39 3.20 -8.14
N LEU A 31 12.76 2.27 -8.86
CA LEU A 31 13.47 1.15 -9.50
C LEU A 31 14.38 1.60 -10.64
N GLU A 32 13.98 2.61 -11.42
CA GLU A 32 14.83 3.23 -12.44
C GLU A 32 16.08 3.87 -11.81
N THR A 33 15.89 4.61 -10.71
CA THR A 33 16.99 5.33 -10.04
C THR A 33 17.91 4.40 -9.26
N ALA A 34 17.36 3.39 -8.60
CA ALA A 34 18.09 2.41 -7.80
C ALA A 34 18.59 1.21 -8.63
N SER A 35 18.46 1.26 -9.96
CA SER A 35 18.90 0.20 -10.85
C SER A 35 20.38 -0.13 -10.64
N GLY A 36 20.69 -1.40 -10.42
CA GLY A 36 22.05 -1.88 -10.15
C GLY A 36 22.54 -1.66 -8.71
N ALA A 37 21.73 -1.07 -7.82
CA ALA A 37 22.08 -0.98 -6.42
C ALA A 37 22.06 -2.37 -5.75
N THR A 38 22.99 -2.61 -4.83
CA THR A 38 23.18 -3.93 -4.20
C THR A 38 22.00 -4.41 -3.35
N PHE A 39 21.09 -3.51 -2.98
CA PHE A 39 19.90 -3.80 -2.19
C PHE A 39 18.64 -4.06 -3.03
N VAL A 40 18.70 -3.86 -4.36
CA VAL A 40 17.57 -4.14 -5.27
C VAL A 40 17.79 -5.51 -5.91
N PRO A 41 16.88 -6.48 -5.70
CA PRO A 41 16.97 -7.77 -6.38
C PRO A 41 16.96 -7.60 -7.90
N SER A 42 17.82 -8.34 -8.60
CA SER A 42 17.89 -8.30 -10.06
C SER A 42 16.78 -9.14 -10.72
N SER A 43 16.22 -10.11 -9.99
CA SER A 43 15.09 -10.92 -10.43
C SER A 43 13.77 -10.21 -10.14
N GLU A 44 12.92 -10.05 -11.15
CA GLU A 44 11.56 -9.51 -10.96
C GLU A 44 10.73 -10.34 -9.98
N VAL A 45 10.96 -11.66 -9.92
CA VAL A 45 10.28 -12.56 -8.97
C VAL A 45 10.74 -12.28 -7.55
N GLU A 46 12.04 -12.18 -7.32
CA GLU A 46 12.59 -11.86 -6.00
C GLU A 46 12.17 -10.47 -5.53
N LEU A 47 12.18 -9.49 -6.44
CA LEU A 47 11.72 -8.13 -6.17
C LEU A 47 10.25 -8.12 -5.74
N ARG A 48 9.41 -8.87 -6.45
CA ARG A 48 7.98 -9.00 -6.12
C ARG A 48 7.77 -9.67 -4.77
N VAL A 49 8.46 -10.78 -4.51
CA VAL A 49 8.36 -11.50 -3.23
C VAL A 49 8.81 -10.62 -2.07
N LEU A 50 9.96 -9.96 -2.20
CA LEU A 50 10.48 -9.07 -1.16
C LEU A 50 9.54 -7.88 -0.92
N SER A 51 9.06 -7.23 -1.99
CA SER A 51 8.14 -6.10 -1.86
C SER A 51 6.82 -6.51 -1.20
N ASN A 52 6.27 -7.67 -1.58
CA ASN A 52 5.06 -8.22 -0.99
C ASN A 52 5.26 -8.55 0.50
N ALA A 53 6.39 -9.16 0.86
CA ALA A 53 6.71 -9.47 2.26
C ALA A 53 6.82 -8.20 3.11
N LEU A 54 7.54 -7.17 2.63
CA LEU A 54 7.71 -5.90 3.34
C LEU A 54 6.39 -5.13 3.48
N LEU A 55 5.54 -5.12 2.45
CA LEU A 55 4.23 -4.49 2.51
C LEU A 55 3.31 -5.19 3.52
N LEU A 56 3.31 -6.52 3.55
CA LEU A 56 2.53 -7.30 4.51
C LEU A 56 3.04 -7.08 5.94
N GLU A 57 4.37 -7.10 6.16
CA GLU A 57 4.97 -6.80 7.45
C GLU A 57 4.54 -5.42 7.96
N LYS A 58 4.62 -4.39 7.10
CA LYS A 58 4.18 -3.03 7.45
C LYS A 58 2.70 -2.97 7.80
N ALA A 59 1.84 -3.66 7.02
CA ALA A 59 0.41 -3.67 7.27
C ALA A 59 0.04 -4.36 8.61
N LEU A 60 0.75 -5.44 8.97
CA LEU A 60 0.58 -6.12 10.26
C LEU A 60 1.09 -5.26 11.42
N TYR A 61 2.22 -4.56 11.24
CA TYR A 61 2.72 -3.59 12.20
C TYR A 61 1.69 -2.47 12.45
N GLU A 62 1.15 -1.89 11.38
CA GLU A 62 0.11 -0.85 11.47
C GLU A 62 -1.15 -1.39 12.16
N LEU A 63 -1.60 -2.61 11.82
CA LEU A 63 -2.74 -3.23 12.48
C LEU A 63 -2.54 -3.32 13.99
N GLN A 64 -1.39 -3.82 14.44
CA GLN A 64 -1.07 -3.92 15.86
C GLN A 64 -0.94 -2.54 16.51
N TYR A 65 -0.31 -1.58 15.82
CA TYR A 65 -0.12 -0.24 16.32
C TYR A 65 -1.47 0.47 16.52
N GLU A 66 -2.34 0.46 15.52
CA GLU A 66 -3.65 1.12 15.59
C GLU A 66 -4.58 0.42 16.58
N ALA A 67 -4.52 -0.91 16.70
CA ALA A 67 -5.27 -1.65 17.73
C ALA A 67 -4.97 -1.14 19.15
N ASN A 68 -3.72 -0.76 19.42
CA ASN A 68 -3.28 -0.33 20.74
C ASN A 68 -3.41 1.18 20.96
N ASN A 69 -3.35 2.00 19.91
CA ASN A 69 -3.25 3.45 20.05
C ASN A 69 -4.46 4.22 19.50
N ARG A 70 -5.12 3.73 18.44
CA ARG A 70 -6.24 4.40 17.75
C ARG A 70 -7.22 3.36 17.17
N PRO A 71 -8.02 2.68 18.01
CA PRO A 71 -8.91 1.62 17.54
C PRO A 71 -9.87 2.04 16.42
N GLU A 72 -10.22 3.32 16.34
CA GLU A 72 -11.07 3.89 15.29
C GLU A 72 -10.42 3.90 13.90
N TRP A 73 -9.09 3.71 13.82
CA TRP A 73 -8.32 3.63 12.57
C TRP A 73 -8.15 2.21 12.05
N LEU A 74 -8.53 1.18 12.81
CA LEU A 74 -8.36 -0.24 12.46
C LEU A 74 -8.88 -0.62 11.07
N LYS A 75 -9.94 0.04 10.60
CA LYS A 75 -10.50 -0.21 9.26
C LYS A 75 -9.48 -0.01 8.13
N ILE A 76 -8.51 0.88 8.30
CA ILE A 76 -7.54 1.24 7.25
C ILE A 76 -6.54 0.09 7.01
N PRO A 77 -5.75 -0.37 8.01
CA PRO A 77 -4.83 -1.49 7.79
C PRO A 77 -5.55 -2.79 7.44
N ILE A 78 -6.76 -3.03 7.99
CA ILE A 78 -7.57 -4.21 7.63
C ILE A 78 -7.95 -4.19 6.15
N GLN A 79 -8.46 -3.06 5.64
CA GLN A 79 -8.79 -2.91 4.22
C GLN A 79 -7.56 -3.10 3.34
N GLY A 80 -6.40 -2.59 3.75
CA GLY A 80 -5.14 -2.80 3.04
C GLY A 80 -4.73 -4.28 2.97
N ILE A 81 -4.85 -5.01 4.08
CA ILE A 81 -4.54 -6.46 4.12
C ILE A 81 -5.50 -7.25 3.22
N VAL A 82 -6.81 -6.96 3.28
CA VAL A 82 -7.80 -7.66 2.44
C VAL A 82 -7.49 -7.44 0.96
N GLN A 83 -7.27 -6.18 0.54
CA GLN A 83 -6.93 -5.87 -0.85
C GLN A 83 -5.62 -6.53 -1.29
N PHE A 84 -4.64 -6.63 -0.40
CA PHE A 84 -3.38 -7.30 -0.67
C PHE A 84 -3.57 -8.80 -0.91
N LEU A 85 -4.41 -9.47 -0.09
CA LEU A 85 -4.71 -10.89 -0.24
C LEU A 85 -5.52 -11.16 -1.52
N GLU A 86 -6.52 -10.33 -1.83
CA GLU A 86 -7.30 -10.43 -3.07
C GLU A 86 -6.47 -10.24 -4.34
N ALA A 87 -5.38 -9.47 -4.27
CA ALA A 87 -4.46 -9.26 -5.40
C ALA A 87 -3.38 -10.34 -5.53
N ALA A 88 -3.23 -11.20 -4.51
CA ALA A 88 -2.27 -12.29 -4.49
C ALA A 88 -2.84 -13.62 -5.01
N ASP A 89 -4.17 -13.73 -5.09
CA ASP A 89 -4.92 -14.79 -5.80
C ASP A 89 -4.92 -14.59 -7.33
#